data_AF-A0A2H0QHL8-F1
#
_entry.id   AF-A0A2H0QHL8-F1
#
_cell.length_a   1.000
_cell.length_b   1.000
_cell.length_c   1.000
_cell.angle_alpha   90.00
_cell.angle_beta   90.00
_cell.angle_gamma   90.00
#
_symmetry.space_group_name_H-M   'P 1'
#
loop_
_entity.id
_entity.type
_entity.pdbx_description
1 polymer ?
#
loop_
_entity_poly.entity_id
_entity_poly.type
_entity_poly.pdbx_seq_one_letter_code
_entity_poly.pdbx_strand_id
1 'polypeptide(L)'
;MKRLIAPFATGLLLTLSSASATEIQFEKLNAYFSRDTGSLEASLLYYKGDSIQITLNEELLELRRDEKQFSANKEGIKAALPIEGQGVLSSLDNVEVVSAAGHFLPGEVLAFKADHLSAAIGDGVQTFDQLLISCRRFDRAGGGLDLHWLIPCQEQGFFSLPTLRLDKNSVSSVSKAIGIEKGIDKLNDVQMVISRNAFLLSFEAKYLFNWKVKATGTVVIDQVNNQVQLKLISAKAGIFGIKSKLLSQLAKSNIKNISVNGDLIVIQL
;
A
#
# COMPACT_ATOMS: atom_id res chain seq x y z
N MET A 1 -4.32 0.75 -16.65
CA MET A 1 -3.34 1.70 -16.08
C MET A 1 -3.11 1.31 -14.62
N LYS A 2 -1.86 1.40 -14.15
CA LYS A 2 -1.31 1.28 -12.77
C LYS A 2 -2.37 1.23 -11.63
N ARG A 3 -2.24 0.41 -10.57
CA ARG A 3 -1.71 0.76 -9.22
C ARG A 3 -2.00 -0.33 -8.15
N LEU A 4 -1.13 -0.44 -7.15
CA LEU A 4 -1.44 -0.90 -5.78
C LEU A 4 -0.85 0.11 -4.77
N ILE A 5 -1.41 0.10 -3.56
CA ILE A 5 -1.51 1.18 -2.57
C ILE A 5 -0.33 1.15 -1.58
N ALA A 6 -0.09 2.29 -0.92
CA ALA A 6 0.77 2.50 0.27
C ALA A 6 2.27 2.86 0.16
N PRO A 7 2.86 3.41 -0.92
CA PRO A 7 4.31 3.66 -0.92
C PRO A 7 4.74 5.14 -0.87
N PHE A 8 3.90 6.08 -0.41
CA PHE A 8 4.28 7.51 -0.39
C PHE A 8 4.70 8.04 0.99
N ALA A 9 3.90 7.81 2.05
CA ALA A 9 4.37 7.99 3.43
C ALA A 9 5.53 7.02 3.74
N THR A 10 5.44 5.82 3.17
CA THR A 10 6.50 4.81 3.17
C THR A 10 7.62 5.15 2.20
N GLY A 11 7.39 5.95 1.15
CA GLY A 11 8.38 6.27 0.11
C GLY A 11 9.53 7.14 0.61
N LEU A 12 9.23 8.14 1.46
CA LEU A 12 10.27 8.89 2.16
C LEU A 12 11.00 8.02 3.20
N LEU A 13 10.29 7.12 3.87
CA LEU A 13 10.90 6.14 4.77
C LEU A 13 11.75 5.10 4.02
N LEU A 14 11.41 4.81 2.77
CA LEU A 14 12.16 3.95 1.87
C LEU A 14 13.38 4.68 1.30
N THR A 15 13.34 6.01 1.13
CA THR A 15 14.54 6.80 0.80
C THR A 15 15.57 6.84 1.93
N LEU A 16 15.15 6.52 3.16
CA LEU A 16 16.04 6.34 4.30
C LEU A 16 16.42 4.87 4.53
N SER A 17 15.62 3.92 4.03
CA SER A 17 15.82 2.47 4.20
C SER A 17 16.88 1.83 3.30
N SER A 18 17.66 2.62 2.54
CA SER A 18 18.89 2.10 1.91
C SER A 18 19.98 1.83 2.95
N ALA A 19 19.80 2.32 4.18
CA ALA A 19 20.45 1.80 5.37
C ALA A 19 19.44 0.94 6.17
N SER A 20 19.93 -0.10 6.81
CA SER A 20 19.22 -0.94 7.79
C SER A 20 18.57 -0.09 8.90
N ALA A 21 17.33 0.35 8.67
CA ALA A 21 16.53 1.05 9.65
C ALA A 21 16.23 0.11 10.83
N THR A 22 16.69 0.52 12.01
CA THR A 22 16.35 -0.12 13.27
C THR A 22 15.11 0.53 13.88
N GLU A 23 14.82 1.79 13.61
CA GLU A 23 13.62 2.45 14.15
C GLU A 23 13.14 3.54 13.22
N ILE A 24 11.82 3.64 13.10
CA ILE A 24 11.14 4.67 12.32
C ILE A 24 9.97 5.18 13.14
N GLN A 25 9.83 6.49 13.29
CA GLN A 25 8.64 7.11 13.85
C GLN A 25 8.32 8.39 13.09
N PHE A 26 7.04 8.66 12.87
CA PHE A 26 6.60 9.94 12.33
C PHE A 26 5.22 10.32 12.84
N GLU A 27 4.99 11.62 12.94
CA GLU A 27 3.74 12.20 13.40
C GLU A 27 3.31 13.38 12.52
N LYS A 28 1.99 13.49 12.30
CA LYS A 28 1.35 14.53 11.49
C LYS A 28 2.02 14.73 10.13
N LEU A 29 2.36 13.63 9.47
CA LEU A 29 2.98 13.65 8.15
C LEU A 29 1.94 14.06 7.10
N ASN A 30 2.16 15.22 6.50
CA ASN A 30 1.46 15.72 5.33
C ASN A 30 2.32 15.43 4.11
N ALA A 31 1.76 14.83 3.08
CA ALA A 31 2.50 14.57 1.85
C ALA A 31 1.62 14.82 0.62
N TYR A 32 2.22 15.48 -0.36
CA TYR A 32 1.62 15.69 -1.67
C TYR A 32 2.64 15.33 -2.75
N PHE A 33 2.19 14.64 -3.79
CA PHE A 33 3.03 14.33 -4.93
C PHE A 33 2.25 14.15 -6.21
N SER A 34 2.72 14.86 -7.24
CA SER A 34 2.15 14.85 -8.57
C SER A 34 3.27 14.70 -9.59
N ARG A 35 3.21 13.61 -10.34
CA ARG A 35 4.14 13.17 -11.39
C ARG A 35 5.59 13.13 -10.94
N ASP A 36 6.28 14.26 -10.95
CA ASP A 36 7.73 14.31 -10.79
C ASP A 36 8.15 15.15 -9.59
N THR A 37 7.19 15.84 -8.96
CA THR A 37 7.46 16.75 -7.84
C THR A 37 6.43 16.59 -6.74
N GLY A 38 6.86 16.85 -5.52
CA GLY A 38 5.97 16.89 -4.37
C GLY A 38 6.62 17.56 -3.18
N SER A 39 5.92 17.49 -2.06
CA SER A 39 6.36 18.01 -0.79
C SER A 39 5.93 17.08 0.33
N LEU A 40 6.72 17.08 1.39
CA LEU A 40 6.40 16.37 2.62
C LEU A 40 6.72 17.27 3.81
N GLU A 41 5.83 17.27 4.79
CA GLU A 41 5.99 17.96 6.05
C GLU A 41 5.60 17.00 7.18
N ALA A 42 6.33 17.03 8.30
CA ALA A 42 5.97 16.24 9.48
C ALA A 42 6.35 17.00 10.75
N SER A 43 5.53 16.89 11.79
CA SER A 43 5.88 17.48 13.10
C SER A 43 6.99 16.70 13.79
N LEU A 44 7.08 15.40 13.49
CA LEU A 44 8.19 14.54 13.86
C LEU A 44 8.47 13.60 12.70
N LEU A 45 9.73 13.53 12.27
CA LEU A 45 10.26 12.43 11.47
C LEU A 45 11.53 11.94 12.15
N TYR A 46 11.44 10.78 12.79
CA TYR A 46 12.55 10.07 13.40
C TYR A 46 12.91 8.86 12.56
N TYR A 47 14.20 8.75 12.25
CA TYR A 47 14.79 7.61 11.58
C TYR A 47 16.08 7.25 12.28
N LYS A 48 16.25 5.96 12.58
CA LYS A 48 17.49 5.41 13.10
C LYS A 48 17.84 4.16 12.32
N GLY A 49 18.98 4.18 11.64
CA GLY A 49 19.61 3.00 11.05
C GLY A 49 20.97 2.74 11.67
N ASP A 50 21.67 1.72 11.18
CA ASP A 50 22.96 1.29 11.74
C ASP A 50 24.03 2.39 11.81
N SER A 51 23.99 3.35 10.88
CA SER A 51 25.01 4.41 10.76
C SER A 51 24.46 5.83 10.72
N ILE A 52 23.14 6.00 10.76
CA ILE A 52 22.47 7.29 10.52
C ILE A 52 21.31 7.44 11.51
N GLN A 53 21.25 8.59 12.17
CA GLN A 53 20.08 9.02 12.93
C GLN A 53 19.63 10.38 12.39
N ILE A 54 18.35 10.50 12.04
CA ILE A 54 17.74 11.73 11.54
C ILE A 54 16.54 12.04 12.43
N THR A 55 16.41 13.29 12.83
CA THR A 55 15.24 13.81 13.53
C THR A 55 14.89 15.15 12.95
N LEU A 56 13.73 15.23 12.30
CA LEU A 56 13.19 16.47 11.75
C LEU A 56 11.94 16.85 12.52
N ASN A 57 11.85 18.14 12.90
CA ASN A 57 10.68 18.70 13.56
C ASN A 57 10.13 19.83 12.71
N GLU A 58 8.90 19.68 12.21
CA GLU A 58 8.17 20.70 11.43
C GLU A 58 8.94 21.17 10.19
N GLU A 59 9.41 20.22 9.39
CA GLU A 59 10.23 20.52 8.22
C GLU A 59 9.55 20.15 6.90
N LEU A 60 9.47 21.13 5.99
CA LEU A 60 9.11 20.91 4.59
C LEU A 60 10.31 20.35 3.82
N LEU A 61 10.16 19.14 3.28
CA LEU A 61 11.08 18.49 2.35
C LEU A 61 10.51 18.54 0.93
N GLU A 62 11.32 18.97 -0.03
CA GLU A 62 10.96 18.89 -1.45
C GLU A 62 11.24 17.48 -1.99
N LEU A 63 10.25 16.91 -2.66
CA LEU A 63 10.34 15.61 -3.29
C LEU A 63 10.50 15.76 -4.79
N ARG A 64 11.43 14.99 -5.38
CA ARG A 64 11.60 14.90 -6.82
C ARG A 64 11.73 13.46 -7.26
N ARG A 65 11.08 13.11 -8.36
CA ARG A 65 11.29 11.85 -9.07
C ARG A 65 11.93 12.13 -10.42
N ASP A 66 12.96 11.36 -10.73
CA ASP A 66 13.45 11.20 -12.09
C ASP A 66 13.34 9.73 -12.53
N GLU A 67 13.88 9.39 -13.69
CA GLU A 67 13.83 8.03 -14.23
C GLU A 67 14.59 6.99 -13.40
N LYS A 68 15.54 7.44 -12.57
CA LYS A 68 16.49 6.60 -11.83
C LYS A 68 16.24 6.58 -10.33
N GLN A 69 15.61 7.61 -9.76
CA GLN A 69 15.47 7.74 -8.32
C GLN A 69 14.30 8.65 -7.88
N PHE A 70 13.86 8.43 -6.65
CA PHE A 70 13.16 9.42 -5.85
C PHE A 70 14.17 10.11 -4.95
N SER A 71 14.11 11.43 -4.84
CA SER A 71 14.98 12.22 -3.96
C SER A 71 14.16 13.14 -3.08
N ALA A 72 14.63 13.28 -1.83
CA ALA A 72 14.17 14.29 -0.89
C ALA A 72 15.34 15.23 -0.61
N ASN A 73 15.15 16.52 -0.89
CA ASN A 73 16.21 17.52 -0.80
C ASN A 73 15.79 18.66 0.13
N LYS A 74 16.71 19.01 1.04
CA LYS A 74 16.71 20.25 1.82
C LYS A 74 18.16 20.61 2.17
N GLU A 75 18.43 21.85 2.57
CA GLU A 75 19.75 22.24 3.06
C GLU A 75 20.23 21.27 4.17
N GLY A 76 21.40 20.64 3.96
CA GLY A 76 21.95 19.64 4.88
C GLY A 76 21.34 18.23 4.80
N ILE A 77 20.26 18.01 4.04
CA ILE A 77 19.58 16.70 3.91
C ILE A 77 19.49 16.32 2.43
N LYS A 78 20.17 15.24 2.05
CA LYS A 78 20.03 14.60 0.74
C LYS A 78 19.76 13.13 0.94
N ALA A 79 18.53 12.71 0.69
CA ALA A 79 18.14 11.31 0.66
C ALA A 79 17.71 10.94 -0.76
N ALA A 80 18.13 9.77 -1.24
CA ALA A 80 17.79 9.26 -2.56
C ALA A 80 17.48 7.76 -2.50
N LEU A 81 16.40 7.37 -3.16
CA LEU A 81 15.97 5.99 -3.35
C LEU A 81 16.06 5.64 -4.82
N PRO A 82 16.93 4.70 -5.25
CA PRO A 82 16.92 4.23 -6.62
C PRO A 82 15.56 3.63 -6.98
N ILE A 83 15.10 3.92 -8.19
CA ILE A 83 13.94 3.27 -8.82
C ILE A 83 14.51 2.10 -9.63
N GLU A 84 14.53 0.93 -9.02
CA GLU A 84 14.94 -0.28 -9.72
C GLU A 84 13.73 -0.88 -10.47
N GLY A 85 13.73 -0.72 -11.80
CA GLY A 85 12.77 -1.40 -12.69
C GLY A 85 11.30 -0.93 -12.58
N GLN A 86 10.37 -1.84 -12.90
CA GLN A 86 8.92 -1.59 -12.89
C GLN A 86 8.28 -1.89 -11.52
N GLY A 87 8.82 -1.37 -10.43
CA GLY A 87 8.24 -1.54 -9.08
C GLY A 87 7.01 -0.65 -8.82
N VAL A 88 6.25 -0.91 -7.76
CA VAL A 88 5.04 -0.14 -7.35
C VAL A 88 5.38 1.36 -7.22
N LEU A 89 6.56 1.69 -6.70
CA LEU A 89 7.03 3.07 -6.54
C LEU A 89 7.09 3.84 -7.87
N SER A 90 7.55 3.21 -8.95
CA SER A 90 7.58 3.81 -10.31
C SER A 90 6.18 4.14 -10.86
N SER A 91 5.14 3.67 -10.17
CA SER A 91 3.75 3.78 -10.59
C SER A 91 2.94 4.82 -9.81
N LEU A 92 3.50 5.41 -8.75
CA LEU A 92 2.78 6.41 -7.95
C LEU A 92 2.64 7.75 -8.66
N ASP A 93 1.46 8.33 -8.56
CA ASP A 93 1.14 9.65 -9.09
C ASP A 93 -0.11 10.17 -8.35
N ASN A 94 -0.30 11.48 -8.27
CA ASN A 94 -1.43 12.14 -7.60
C ASN A 94 -1.73 11.52 -6.23
N VAL A 95 -0.70 11.51 -5.38
CA VAL A 95 -0.82 11.06 -4.00
C VAL A 95 -0.95 12.27 -3.10
N GLU A 96 -1.95 12.23 -2.23
CA GLU A 96 -2.18 13.24 -1.21
C GLU A 96 -2.49 12.55 0.12
N VAL A 97 -1.85 13.02 1.19
CA VAL A 97 -2.02 12.55 2.56
C VAL A 97 -2.12 13.79 3.45
N VAL A 98 -3.26 13.96 4.12
CA VAL A 98 -3.54 15.13 4.98
C VAL A 98 -3.08 14.92 6.43
N SER A 99 -2.78 13.68 6.81
CA SER A 99 -2.09 13.37 8.06
C SER A 99 -1.73 11.89 8.07
N ALA A 100 -0.50 11.55 8.44
CA ALA A 100 -0.13 10.19 8.77
C ALA A 100 0.74 10.13 10.01
N ALA A 101 0.63 9.01 10.70
CA ALA A 101 1.48 8.65 11.82
C ALA A 101 1.86 7.18 11.69
N GLY A 102 3.07 6.87 12.11
CA GLY A 102 3.52 5.49 12.13
C GLY A 102 4.72 5.30 13.02
N HIS A 103 4.88 4.06 13.48
CA HIS A 103 6.07 3.63 14.16
C HIS A 103 6.44 2.22 13.74
N PHE A 104 7.74 1.95 13.77
CA PHE A 104 8.32 0.64 13.57
C PHE A 104 9.50 0.46 14.52
N LEU A 105 9.46 -0.65 15.25
CA LEU A 105 10.55 -1.11 16.12
C LEU A 105 10.82 -2.61 15.88
N PRO A 106 12.08 -3.08 15.91
CA PRO A 106 12.43 -4.44 15.58
C PRO A 106 11.93 -5.37 16.68
N GLY A 107 11.20 -6.42 16.29
CA GLY A 107 10.59 -7.33 17.25
C GLY A 107 9.35 -6.76 17.96
N GLU A 108 8.85 -5.62 17.50
CA GLU A 108 7.55 -5.05 17.87
C GLU A 108 6.57 -5.05 16.67
N VAL A 109 5.52 -4.24 16.77
CA VAL A 109 4.48 -4.07 15.77
C VAL A 109 4.85 -2.88 14.87
N LEU A 110 4.84 -3.07 13.55
CA LEU A 110 4.71 -1.96 12.62
C LEU A 110 3.28 -1.44 12.74
N ALA A 111 3.10 -0.19 13.12
CA ALA A 111 1.78 0.47 13.11
C ALA A 111 1.82 1.69 12.21
N PHE A 112 0.83 1.82 11.34
CA PHE A 112 0.68 2.94 10.44
C PHE A 112 -0.78 3.36 10.35
N LYS A 113 -1.00 4.66 10.39
CA LYS A 113 -2.28 5.31 10.20
C LYS A 113 -2.09 6.46 9.22
N ALA A 114 -2.93 6.52 8.19
CA ALA A 114 -3.08 7.71 7.35
C ALA A 114 -4.55 8.12 7.32
N ASP A 115 -4.80 9.41 7.42
CA ASP A 115 -6.11 10.05 7.33
C ASP A 115 -6.19 10.82 6.00
N HIS A 116 -7.35 10.75 5.34
CA HIS A 116 -7.62 11.40 4.05
C HIS A 116 -6.52 11.12 3.00
N LEU A 117 -6.30 9.84 2.72
CA LEU A 117 -5.42 9.42 1.64
C LEU A 117 -6.18 9.55 0.32
N SER A 118 -5.59 10.22 -0.65
CA SER A 118 -6.03 10.17 -2.04
C SER A 118 -4.90 9.59 -2.86
N ALA A 119 -5.23 8.59 -3.66
CA ALA A 119 -4.29 8.04 -4.60
C ALA A 119 -5.05 7.70 -5.86
N ALA A 120 -4.47 8.07 -6.97
CA ALA A 120 -4.58 7.26 -8.16
C ALA A 120 -4.55 5.73 -7.77
N ILE A 121 -5.63 4.92 -8.03
CA ILE A 121 -5.62 3.42 -8.27
C ILE A 121 -6.33 2.99 -9.59
N GLY A 122 -5.71 2.17 -10.44
CA GLY A 122 -6.34 1.62 -11.66
C GLY A 122 -6.76 2.68 -12.68
N ASP A 123 -8.06 2.73 -12.94
CA ASP A 123 -8.70 3.60 -13.94
C ASP A 123 -8.96 5.04 -13.42
N GLY A 124 -8.66 5.34 -12.14
CA GLY A 124 -8.47 6.73 -11.71
C GLY A 124 -8.36 6.99 -10.20
N VAL A 125 -8.76 8.16 -9.69
CA VAL A 125 -8.33 8.61 -8.34
C VAL A 125 -9.27 8.14 -7.25
N GLN A 126 -8.77 7.26 -6.38
CA GLN A 126 -9.50 6.76 -5.23
C GLN A 126 -9.20 7.59 -4.00
N THR A 127 -10.20 7.77 -3.15
CA THR A 127 -10.03 8.48 -1.88
C THR A 127 -10.45 7.58 -0.73
N PHE A 128 -9.66 7.61 0.33
CA PHE A 128 -9.83 6.81 1.54
C PHE A 128 -9.94 7.77 2.72
N ASP A 129 -10.97 7.62 3.53
CA ASP A 129 -11.11 8.44 4.73
C ASP A 129 -9.97 8.12 5.72
N GLN A 130 -9.58 6.85 5.78
CA GLN A 130 -8.49 6.38 6.63
C GLN A 130 -7.88 5.08 6.09
N LEU A 131 -6.58 4.88 6.33
CA LEU A 131 -5.84 3.64 6.16
C LEU A 131 -5.16 3.27 7.47
N LEU A 132 -5.45 2.07 7.97
CA LEU A 132 -4.79 1.47 9.11
C LEU A 132 -4.00 0.25 8.66
N ILE A 133 -2.73 0.16 9.04
CA ILE A 133 -1.89 -1.01 8.84
C ILE A 133 -1.24 -1.37 10.18
N SER A 134 -1.34 -2.62 10.57
CA SER A 134 -0.66 -3.17 11.74
C SER A 134 -0.02 -4.49 11.35
N CYS A 135 1.29 -4.63 11.53
CA CYS A 135 2.01 -5.85 11.16
C CYS A 135 2.95 -6.32 12.28
N ARG A 136 3.11 -7.63 12.44
CA ARG A 136 3.95 -8.21 13.49
C ARG A 136 4.69 -9.43 12.98
N ARG A 137 5.99 -9.48 13.30
CA ARG A 137 6.83 -10.66 13.12
C ARG A 137 7.01 -11.39 14.45
N PHE A 138 6.95 -12.72 14.42
CA PHE A 138 7.16 -13.59 15.57
C PHE A 138 8.62 -14.04 15.69
N ASP A 139 9.33 -14.20 14.58
CA ASP A 139 10.74 -14.60 14.60
C ASP A 139 11.67 -13.39 14.69
N ARG A 140 12.33 -13.26 15.84
CA ARG A 140 13.45 -12.32 16.11
C ARG A 140 14.82 -12.86 15.66
N ALA A 141 14.86 -14.05 15.07
CA ALA A 141 16.12 -14.76 14.84
C ALA A 141 16.85 -14.25 13.59
N GLY A 142 17.81 -13.36 13.79
CA GLY A 142 19.01 -13.27 12.98
C GLY A 142 19.05 -12.14 11.95
N GLY A 143 19.72 -11.04 12.34
CA GLY A 143 20.62 -10.24 11.49
C GLY A 143 20.02 -9.54 10.27
N GLY A 144 19.92 -8.21 10.35
CA GLY A 144 19.66 -7.33 9.21
C GLY A 144 18.21 -7.39 8.72
N LEU A 145 17.48 -6.29 8.88
CA LEU A 145 16.23 -6.12 8.15
C LEU A 145 16.60 -5.81 6.69
N ASP A 146 16.54 -6.82 5.81
CA ASP A 146 16.21 -6.56 4.41
C ASP A 146 14.80 -5.96 4.40
N LEU A 147 14.75 -4.63 4.39
CA LEU A 147 13.55 -3.81 4.58
C LEU A 147 12.64 -3.84 3.35
N HIS A 148 12.10 -5.02 3.03
CA HIS A 148 10.77 -5.04 2.43
C HIS A 148 9.78 -4.91 3.58
N TRP A 149 9.35 -3.69 3.86
CA TRP A 149 8.37 -3.28 4.88
C TRP A 149 7.07 -4.11 4.94
N LEU A 150 6.79 -4.91 3.91
CA LEU A 150 5.66 -5.86 3.87
C LEU A 150 5.97 -7.24 4.48
N ILE A 151 7.24 -7.61 4.68
CA ILE A 151 7.64 -8.90 5.29
C ILE A 151 6.98 -9.10 6.67
N PRO A 152 7.00 -8.13 7.59
CA PRO A 152 6.31 -8.29 8.88
C PRO A 152 4.81 -8.57 8.71
N CYS A 153 4.20 -8.11 7.61
CA CYS A 153 2.77 -8.29 7.35
C CYS A 153 2.41 -9.69 6.85
N GLN A 154 3.38 -10.52 6.45
CA GLN A 154 3.12 -11.90 6.01
C GLN A 154 2.81 -12.85 7.17
N GLU A 155 3.47 -12.65 8.30
CA GLU A 155 3.27 -13.47 9.49
C GLU A 155 1.99 -13.07 10.21
N GLN A 156 1.85 -11.79 10.53
CA GLN A 156 0.61 -11.16 10.96
C GLN A 156 0.47 -9.77 10.36
N GLY A 157 -0.62 -9.56 9.62
CA GLY A 157 -0.95 -8.27 9.04
C GLY A 157 -2.42 -7.96 9.25
N PHE A 158 -2.72 -6.71 9.55
CA PHE A 158 -4.07 -6.17 9.56
C PHE A 158 -4.07 -4.90 8.75
N PHE A 159 -4.95 -4.85 7.75
CA PHE A 159 -5.17 -3.69 6.90
C PHE A 159 -6.64 -3.30 6.99
N SER A 160 -6.94 -2.02 7.18
CA SER A 160 -8.31 -1.53 7.22
C SER A 160 -8.47 -0.20 6.50
N LEU A 161 -9.49 -0.12 5.66
CA LEU A 161 -10.01 1.09 5.03
C LEU A 161 -11.51 1.17 5.36
N PRO A 162 -11.94 2.03 6.29
CA PRO A 162 -13.35 2.16 6.65
C PRO A 162 -14.23 2.55 5.46
N THR A 163 -13.72 3.41 4.59
CA THR A 163 -14.40 3.80 3.35
C THR A 163 -13.39 4.04 2.25
N LEU A 164 -13.64 3.41 1.10
CA LEU A 164 -12.95 3.60 -0.16
C LEU A 164 -13.94 4.15 -1.18
N ARG A 165 -13.76 5.41 -1.57
CA ARG A 165 -14.58 6.07 -2.59
C ARG A 165 -13.95 5.86 -3.96
N LEU A 166 -14.77 5.36 -4.86
CA LEU A 166 -14.38 5.02 -6.22
C LEU A 166 -14.66 6.19 -7.16
N ASP A 167 -13.69 6.53 -8.00
CA ASP A 167 -13.95 7.48 -9.06
C ASP A 167 -14.83 6.90 -10.17
N LYS A 168 -15.36 7.79 -11.01
CA LYS A 168 -16.29 7.41 -12.09
C LYS A 168 -15.73 6.34 -13.03
N ASN A 169 -14.42 6.36 -13.27
CA ASN A 169 -13.77 5.39 -14.16
C ASN A 169 -13.69 4.00 -13.50
N SER A 170 -13.42 3.94 -12.20
CA SER A 170 -13.25 2.68 -11.45
C SER A 170 -14.56 2.04 -11.03
N VAL A 171 -15.62 2.84 -10.89
CA VAL A 171 -16.99 2.38 -10.61
C VAL A 171 -17.41 1.25 -11.56
N SER A 172 -17.18 1.41 -12.86
CA SER A 172 -17.58 0.42 -13.88
C SER A 172 -16.85 -0.91 -13.71
N SER A 173 -15.53 -0.86 -13.53
CA SER A 173 -14.67 -2.04 -13.37
C SER A 173 -15.03 -2.84 -12.11
N VAL A 174 -15.24 -2.15 -10.97
CA VAL A 174 -15.63 -2.80 -9.70
C VAL A 174 -17.05 -3.38 -9.77
N SER A 175 -18.00 -2.66 -10.37
CA SER A 175 -19.38 -3.15 -10.52
C SER A 175 -19.44 -4.43 -11.35
N LYS A 176 -18.69 -4.48 -12.46
CA LYS A 176 -18.58 -5.68 -13.30
C LYS A 176 -17.93 -6.86 -12.57
N ALA A 177 -16.97 -6.62 -11.68
CA ALA A 177 -16.28 -7.67 -10.92
C ALA A 177 -17.23 -8.36 -9.93
N ILE A 178 -18.11 -7.58 -9.31
CA ILE A 178 -19.08 -8.04 -8.32
C ILE A 178 -20.37 -8.55 -9.01
N GLY A 179 -20.57 -8.23 -10.29
CA GLY A 179 -21.69 -8.71 -11.10
C GLY A 179 -22.93 -7.84 -10.99
N ILE A 180 -22.76 -6.52 -10.83
CA ILE A 180 -23.83 -5.54 -10.69
C ILE A 180 -23.77 -4.56 -11.88
N GLU A 181 -24.92 -4.20 -12.45
CA GLU A 181 -25.03 -3.34 -13.64
C GLU A 181 -24.95 -1.84 -13.34
N LYS A 182 -25.38 -1.41 -12.16
CA LYS A 182 -25.28 -0.01 -11.72
C LYS A 182 -24.05 0.19 -10.84
N GLY A 183 -23.49 1.39 -10.92
CA GLY A 183 -22.22 1.75 -10.33
C GLY A 183 -22.15 1.63 -8.81
N ILE A 184 -21.13 0.93 -8.31
CA ILE A 184 -20.66 0.97 -6.92
C ILE A 184 -19.66 2.12 -6.82
N ASP A 185 -20.03 3.20 -6.14
CA ASP A 185 -19.22 4.40 -5.93
C ASP A 185 -18.40 4.36 -4.63
N LYS A 186 -18.70 3.40 -3.75
CA LYS A 186 -17.95 3.19 -2.51
C LYS A 186 -17.92 1.74 -2.06
N LEU A 187 -16.80 1.37 -1.45
CA LEU A 187 -16.63 0.16 -0.66
C LEU A 187 -16.46 0.57 0.80
N ASN A 188 -17.20 -0.06 1.70
CA ASN A 188 -17.07 0.17 3.15
C ASN A 188 -16.36 -1.01 3.79
N ASP A 189 -15.73 -0.76 4.94
CA ASP A 189 -15.14 -1.79 5.79
C ASP A 189 -14.20 -2.75 5.05
N VAL A 190 -13.36 -2.21 4.16
CA VAL A 190 -12.35 -3.02 3.48
C VAL A 190 -11.33 -3.44 4.53
N GLN A 191 -11.23 -4.74 4.79
CA GLN A 191 -10.35 -5.31 5.79
C GLN A 191 -9.59 -6.48 5.19
N MET A 192 -8.28 -6.51 5.39
CA MET A 192 -7.46 -7.68 5.10
C MET A 192 -6.74 -8.12 6.37
N VAL A 193 -6.93 -9.38 6.75
CA VAL A 193 -6.20 -10.03 7.83
C VAL A 193 -5.27 -11.06 7.22
N ILE A 194 -3.99 -11.00 7.55
CA ILE A 194 -2.98 -11.98 7.19
C ILE A 194 -2.54 -12.70 8.46
N SER A 195 -2.50 -14.03 8.43
CA SER A 195 -1.99 -14.87 9.50
C SER A 195 -1.32 -16.09 8.91
N ARG A 196 -0.03 -16.28 9.20
CA ARG A 196 0.77 -17.43 8.74
C ARG A 196 0.63 -17.66 7.24
N ASN A 197 0.88 -16.62 6.44
CA ASN A 197 0.77 -16.65 4.97
C ASN A 197 -0.64 -16.90 4.41
N ALA A 198 -1.69 -16.99 5.24
CA ALA A 198 -3.07 -17.02 4.77
C ALA A 198 -3.67 -15.62 4.90
N PHE A 199 -4.46 -15.19 3.90
CA PHE A 199 -5.19 -13.93 3.98
C PHE A 199 -6.71 -14.15 3.94
N LEU A 200 -7.43 -13.28 4.66
CA LEU A 200 -8.86 -13.06 4.57
C LEU A 200 -9.10 -11.59 4.24
N LEU A 201 -9.63 -11.32 3.05
CA LEU A 201 -10.08 -10.01 2.62
C LEU A 201 -11.61 -9.95 2.71
N SER A 202 -12.15 -8.86 3.25
CA SER A 202 -13.59 -8.60 3.21
C SER A 202 -13.89 -7.13 3.00
N PHE A 203 -15.01 -6.83 2.36
CA PHE A 203 -15.53 -5.47 2.22
C PHE A 203 -17.03 -5.50 1.97
N GLU A 204 -17.69 -4.36 2.17
CA GLU A 204 -19.11 -4.17 1.93
C GLU A 204 -19.33 -3.24 0.74
N ALA A 205 -20.06 -3.73 -0.27
CA ALA A 205 -20.51 -2.94 -1.40
C ALA A 205 -22.00 -2.62 -1.22
N LYS A 206 -22.32 -1.34 -1.05
CA LYS A 206 -23.72 -0.89 -0.90
C LYS A 206 -24.30 -0.61 -2.28
N TYR A 207 -25.33 -1.36 -2.64
CA TYR A 207 -26.13 -1.09 -3.84
C TYR A 207 -27.62 -1.05 -3.47
N LEU A 208 -28.38 -2.14 -3.68
CA LEU A 208 -29.76 -2.31 -3.20
C LEU A 208 -29.85 -3.05 -1.86
N PHE A 209 -28.84 -3.86 -1.56
CA PHE A 209 -28.62 -4.55 -0.30
C PHE A 209 -27.16 -4.31 0.12
N ASN A 210 -26.80 -4.58 1.38
CA ASN A 210 -25.40 -4.55 1.80
C ASN A 210 -24.74 -5.87 1.39
N TRP A 211 -24.06 -5.88 0.24
CA TRP A 211 -23.37 -7.06 -0.26
C TRP A 211 -22.03 -7.19 0.44
N LYS A 212 -21.89 -8.24 1.25
CA LYS A 212 -20.61 -8.57 1.87
C LYS A 212 -19.79 -9.45 0.93
N VAL A 213 -18.65 -8.92 0.49
CA VAL A 213 -17.66 -9.66 -0.28
C VAL A 213 -16.63 -10.23 0.68
N LYS A 214 -16.27 -11.51 0.50
CA LYS A 214 -15.21 -12.20 1.23
C LYS A 214 -14.32 -12.96 0.26
N ALA A 215 -13.01 -12.79 0.39
CA ALA A 215 -11.99 -13.48 -0.38
C ALA A 215 -10.96 -14.10 0.56
N THR A 216 -10.52 -15.32 0.25
CA THR A 216 -9.49 -16.03 1.01
C THR A 216 -8.42 -16.56 0.09
N GLY A 217 -7.19 -16.64 0.61
CA GLY A 217 -6.07 -17.11 -0.18
C GLY A 217 -4.79 -17.22 0.63
N THR A 218 -3.67 -17.34 -0.07
CA THR A 218 -2.34 -17.31 0.52
C THR A 218 -1.52 -16.15 -0.02
N VAL A 219 -0.61 -15.63 0.79
CA VAL A 219 0.35 -14.58 0.44
C VAL A 219 1.76 -15.12 0.58
N VAL A 220 2.60 -14.88 -0.42
CA VAL A 220 4.02 -15.20 -0.43
C VAL A 220 4.77 -13.97 -0.93
N ILE A 221 5.79 -13.54 -0.20
CA ILE A 221 6.75 -12.54 -0.65
C ILE A 221 7.96 -13.31 -1.15
N ASP A 222 8.24 -13.12 -2.43
CA ASP A 222 9.39 -13.67 -3.12
C ASP A 222 10.45 -12.56 -3.18
N GLN A 223 11.39 -12.63 -2.24
CA GLN A 223 12.46 -11.65 -2.08
C GLN A 223 13.42 -11.66 -3.27
N VAL A 224 13.65 -12.83 -3.87
CA VAL A 224 14.58 -12.99 -5.01
C VAL A 224 14.07 -12.21 -6.22
N ASN A 225 12.76 -12.28 -6.48
CA ASN A 225 12.13 -11.58 -7.60
C ASN A 225 11.47 -10.25 -7.20
N ASN A 226 11.64 -9.83 -5.95
CA ASN A 226 11.06 -8.61 -5.37
C ASN A 226 9.54 -8.46 -5.67
N GLN A 227 8.76 -9.50 -5.36
CA GLN A 227 7.33 -9.57 -5.70
C GLN A 227 6.47 -10.12 -4.56
N VAL A 228 5.21 -9.68 -4.50
CA VAL A 228 4.16 -10.25 -3.67
C VAL A 228 3.25 -11.13 -4.52
N GLN A 229 3.08 -12.37 -4.13
CA GLN A 229 2.22 -13.35 -4.77
C GLN A 229 1.00 -13.64 -3.89
N LEU A 230 -0.19 -13.32 -4.39
CA LEU A 230 -1.47 -13.61 -3.75
C LEU A 230 -2.19 -14.71 -4.53
N LYS A 231 -2.26 -15.91 -3.96
CA LYS A 231 -3.03 -17.02 -4.56
C LYS A 231 -4.45 -17.00 -4.02
N LEU A 232 -5.43 -16.70 -4.87
CA LEU A 232 -6.83 -16.62 -4.48
C LEU A 232 -7.47 -18.01 -4.46
N ILE A 233 -7.87 -18.49 -3.28
CA ILE A 233 -8.54 -19.79 -3.11
C ILE A 233 -10.03 -19.64 -3.36
N SER A 234 -10.67 -18.65 -2.72
CA SER A 234 -12.10 -18.41 -2.86
C SER A 234 -12.42 -16.92 -2.85
N ALA A 235 -13.49 -16.54 -3.55
CA ALA A 235 -14.10 -15.21 -3.41
C ALA A 235 -15.61 -15.32 -3.60
N LYS A 236 -16.37 -14.73 -2.69
CA LYS A 236 -17.83 -14.77 -2.66
C LYS A 236 -18.42 -13.38 -2.42
N ALA A 237 -19.53 -13.08 -3.08
CA ALA A 237 -20.40 -11.94 -2.78
C ALA A 237 -21.73 -12.50 -2.26
N GLY A 238 -21.96 -12.42 -0.94
CA GLY A 238 -23.02 -13.20 -0.30
C GLY A 238 -22.81 -14.71 -0.49
N ILE A 239 -23.77 -15.38 -1.14
CA ILE A 239 -23.68 -16.82 -1.47
C ILE A 239 -23.07 -17.09 -2.85
N PHE A 240 -22.88 -16.07 -3.69
CA PHE A 240 -22.44 -16.23 -5.07
C PHE A 240 -20.93 -16.26 -5.18
N GLY A 241 -20.38 -17.28 -5.85
CA GLY A 241 -18.95 -17.34 -6.17
C GLY A 241 -18.57 -16.32 -7.23
N ILE A 242 -17.63 -15.42 -6.91
CA ILE A 242 -17.17 -14.35 -7.80
C ILE A 242 -15.69 -14.45 -8.18
N LYS A 243 -14.97 -15.47 -7.72
CA LYS A 243 -13.51 -15.65 -7.94
C LYS A 243 -13.08 -15.42 -9.40
N SER A 244 -13.65 -16.16 -10.35
CA SER A 244 -13.27 -16.04 -11.76
C SER A 244 -13.60 -14.66 -12.36
N LYS A 245 -14.72 -14.04 -11.94
CA LYS A 245 -15.09 -12.69 -12.37
C LYS A 245 -14.12 -11.64 -11.82
N LEU A 246 -13.78 -11.73 -10.53
CA LEU A 246 -12.82 -10.86 -9.87
C LEU A 246 -11.45 -10.92 -10.56
N LEU A 247 -10.92 -12.12 -10.78
CA LEU A 247 -9.62 -12.32 -11.44
C LEU A 247 -9.64 -11.82 -12.90
N SER A 248 -10.73 -12.08 -13.64
CA SER A 248 -10.88 -11.60 -15.01
C SER A 248 -10.93 -10.07 -15.08
N GLN A 249 -11.66 -9.41 -14.18
CA GLN A 249 -11.70 -7.94 -14.15
C GLN A 249 -10.36 -7.35 -13.69
N LEU A 250 -9.68 -7.98 -12.72
CA LEU A 250 -8.35 -7.56 -12.32
C LEU A 250 -7.36 -7.67 -13.48
N ALA A 251 -7.38 -8.77 -14.24
CA ALA A 251 -6.57 -8.91 -15.45
C ALA A 251 -6.89 -7.84 -16.51
N LYS A 252 -8.17 -7.51 -16.69
CA LYS A 252 -8.63 -6.50 -17.67
C LYS A 252 -8.35 -5.06 -17.26
N SER A 253 -8.20 -4.78 -15.96
CA SER A 253 -7.93 -3.43 -15.45
C SER A 253 -6.55 -2.89 -15.87
N ASN A 254 -5.69 -3.73 -16.48
CA ASN A 254 -4.36 -3.34 -16.96
C ASN A 254 -3.56 -2.57 -15.91
N ILE A 255 -3.68 -2.98 -14.65
CA ILE A 255 -2.95 -2.38 -13.55
C ILE A 255 -1.46 -2.70 -13.76
N LYS A 256 -0.66 -1.66 -14.02
CA LYS A 256 0.80 -1.76 -14.08
C LYS A 256 1.32 -2.41 -12.81
N ASN A 257 2.31 -3.30 -12.95
CA ASN A 257 2.96 -4.02 -11.87
C ASN A 257 2.06 -5.03 -11.15
N ILE A 258 0.83 -5.26 -11.64
CA ILE A 258 0.02 -6.40 -11.24
C ILE A 258 -0.20 -7.29 -12.46
N SER A 259 0.10 -8.57 -12.33
CA SER A 259 -0.29 -9.57 -13.32
C SER A 259 -1.19 -10.62 -12.67
N VAL A 260 -2.07 -11.21 -13.48
CA VAL A 260 -2.98 -12.28 -13.04
C VAL A 260 -2.72 -13.51 -13.89
N ASN A 261 -2.22 -14.57 -13.26
CA ASN A 261 -1.86 -15.84 -13.88
C ASN A 261 -2.71 -16.96 -13.27
N GLY A 262 -3.84 -17.27 -13.91
CA GLY A 262 -4.83 -18.19 -13.34
C GLY A 262 -5.38 -17.66 -12.03
N ASP A 263 -5.13 -18.37 -10.93
CA ASP A 263 -5.54 -18.00 -9.57
C ASP A 263 -4.52 -17.12 -8.82
N LEU A 264 -3.38 -16.84 -9.46
CA LEU A 264 -2.28 -16.09 -8.87
C LEU A 264 -2.35 -14.63 -9.29
N ILE A 265 -2.30 -13.72 -8.31
CA ILE A 265 -2.12 -12.29 -8.51
C ILE A 265 -0.68 -11.98 -8.09
N VAL A 266 0.13 -11.43 -8.99
CA VAL A 266 1.52 -11.08 -8.73
C VAL A 266 1.63 -9.56 -8.72
N ILE A 267 2.21 -9.00 -7.68
CA ILE A 267 2.45 -7.56 -7.49
C ILE A 267 3.96 -7.32 -7.45
N GLN A 268 4.50 -6.59 -8.41
CA GLN A 268 5.92 -6.22 -8.46
C GLN A 268 6.19 -5.03 -7.53
N LEU A 269 7.10 -5.19 -6.56
CA LEU A 269 7.43 -4.18 -5.54
C LEU A 269 8.34 -3.08 -6.08
#